data_AF-A0AAD6ESF9-F1
#
_entry.id   AF-A0AAD6ESF9-F1
#
_cell.length_a   1.000
_cell.length_b   1.000
_cell.length_c   1.000
_cell.angle_alpha   90.00
_cell.angle_beta   90.00
_cell.angle_gamma   90.00
#
_symmetry.space_group_name_H-M   'P 1'
#
loop_
_entity.id
_entity.type
_entity.pdbx_description
1 polymer ?
#
loop_
_entity_poly.entity_id
_entity_poly.type
_entity_poly.pdbx_seq_one_letter_code
_entity_poly.pdbx_strand_id
1 'polypeptide(L)'
;MAAALECWSGRPSTDEDMALEQVLMKGNDRSEAFPSSSYSTSSSSASSPRTSPKAYSTNTCAGSNAPPLKKWQNRFNGAISVLKNSFNSDNAQPAQPAQQRPDRPIWAGIVRNLAQLYPRNNQLPDRLVANLRRHFDALPNSYAQAGFDMKDIALHARLIEQAAGEDLPAVHIQEVEQSTSSNEGSVFKLTFACNSPLSWQAISGSLDSSSLSCKKIQIFEKKGLTLGVVTIIVQPGHEALFKSHAENALKSAVKRKRNNNGGVKLPFGLCGCQEESSRNYDEESQIDGEEGQVHDNESQRRTQLPNPLPESSVVVSIDEWQTVRSGGEEIRRWVLNSDEVEFLDWVGPCSYKGTYRGRKVWVKKLRGCEMGTAYEIEVRQDLLQLMSCGQRNIIQFYGICFDESHGLCVVMRLMEGGSLNEVVERSKRLCIRDVVKIALDVAEGLMFMNTHGVAYRDLNTQSILLDRQGNAYLGDMGVVTPCNNAGEVTEYETAGYRWLAPEIIAGDPEIVTETWMSNVYSFGMILWEMVTGEEAYSSYSPVQAAVGIAACGLRPEIPKDCPQFLRSLMNKCWNNNPAKRPQFSEIISILQRQNIR
;
A
#
# COMPACT_ATOMS: atom_id res chain seq x y z
N MET A 1 1.05 11.49 32.02
CA MET A 1 0.67 10.16 32.57
C MET A 1 0.25 10.21 34.03
N ALA A 2 0.95 10.91 34.94
CA ALA A 2 0.49 11.07 36.34
C ALA A 2 -0.94 11.65 36.44
N ALA A 3 -1.25 12.69 35.67
CA ALA A 3 -2.60 13.28 35.61
C ALA A 3 -3.69 12.35 35.03
N ALA A 4 -3.32 11.39 34.17
CA ALA A 4 -4.27 10.41 33.62
C ALA A 4 -4.54 9.25 34.58
N LEU A 5 -3.53 8.89 35.40
CA LEU A 5 -3.65 7.90 36.46
C LEU A 5 -4.39 8.45 37.69
N GLU A 6 -4.26 9.74 38.01
CA GLU A 6 -5.03 10.42 39.06
C GLU A 6 -6.55 10.48 38.72
N CYS A 7 -6.92 10.60 37.44
CA CYS A 7 -8.32 10.53 37.02
C CYS A 7 -8.93 9.12 37.16
N TRP A 8 -8.10 8.07 37.21
CA TRP A 8 -8.54 6.68 37.39
C TRP A 8 -8.76 6.34 38.87
N SER A 9 -8.02 6.95 39.80
CA SER A 9 -8.17 6.71 41.24
C SER A 9 -9.23 7.57 41.92
N GLY A 10 -9.79 8.57 41.24
CA GLY A 10 -10.68 9.58 41.83
C GLY A 10 -12.18 9.43 41.58
N ARG A 11 -12.69 8.35 40.96
CA ARG A 11 -14.14 8.21 40.73
C ARG A 11 -14.89 7.77 42.00
N PRO A 12 -15.88 8.53 42.51
CA PRO A 12 -16.89 7.98 43.40
C PRO A 12 -17.83 7.09 42.57
N SER A 13 -17.91 5.82 42.95
CA SER A 13 -18.91 4.86 42.47
C SER A 13 -20.31 5.48 42.60
N THR A 14 -21.01 5.66 41.49
CA THR A 14 -22.45 5.93 41.50
C THR A 14 -23.17 4.72 40.92
N ASP A 15 -24.30 4.38 41.52
CA ASP A 15 -25.03 3.10 41.39
C ASP A 15 -25.53 2.73 39.97
N GLU A 16 -25.22 3.52 38.94
CA GLU A 16 -25.61 3.23 37.55
C GLU A 16 -24.64 2.25 36.84
N ASP A 17 -23.40 2.09 37.32
CA ASP A 17 -22.41 1.19 36.71
C ASP A 17 -22.68 -0.31 37.01
N MET A 18 -23.55 -0.63 37.97
CA MET A 18 -23.87 -2.03 38.32
C MET A 18 -24.88 -2.68 37.35
N ALA A 19 -25.53 -1.90 36.48
CA ALA A 19 -26.53 -2.41 35.53
C ALA A 19 -25.92 -2.88 34.19
N LEU A 20 -24.70 -2.45 33.86
CA LEU A 20 -24.06 -2.79 32.58
C LEU A 20 -23.22 -4.09 32.65
N GLU A 21 -22.78 -4.52 33.84
CA GLU A 21 -22.02 -5.77 33.99
C GLU A 21 -22.86 -7.06 33.89
N GLN A 22 -24.20 -6.98 33.94
CA GLN A 22 -25.06 -8.18 33.88
C GLN A 22 -25.54 -8.59 32.48
N VAL A 23 -25.16 -7.87 31.40
CA VAL A 23 -25.65 -8.19 30.04
C VAL A 23 -24.58 -8.84 29.13
N LEU A 24 -23.32 -8.93 29.55
CA LEU A 24 -22.22 -9.45 28.72
C LEU A 24 -21.88 -10.94 28.89
N MET A 25 -22.75 -11.75 29.49
CA MET A 25 -22.52 -13.20 29.57
C MET A 25 -23.79 -13.98 29.26
N LYS A 26 -24.00 -14.30 27.97
CA LYS A 26 -24.68 -15.52 27.49
C LYS A 26 -24.53 -15.66 25.98
N GLY A 27 -23.53 -16.44 25.56
CA GLY A 27 -23.57 -17.16 24.28
C GLY A 27 -23.86 -18.63 24.57
N ASN A 28 -24.83 -19.20 23.86
CA ASN A 28 -24.77 -20.58 23.39
C ASN A 28 -25.83 -20.83 22.31
N ASP A 29 -25.34 -21.30 21.17
CA ASP A 29 -26.12 -21.96 20.11
C ASP A 29 -26.82 -23.23 20.62
N ARG A 30 -28.08 -23.43 20.22
CA ARG A 30 -28.49 -24.51 19.29
C ARG A 30 -30.01 -24.59 19.15
N SER A 31 -30.46 -24.69 17.89
CA SER A 31 -31.81 -25.02 17.47
C SER A 31 -32.07 -26.54 17.55
N GLU A 32 -33.24 -26.96 18.04
CA GLU A 32 -34.19 -27.86 17.35
C GLU A 32 -35.47 -28.08 18.19
N ALA A 33 -36.52 -28.57 17.53
CA ALA A 33 -37.95 -28.31 17.71
C ALA A 33 -38.75 -29.18 18.72
N PHE A 34 -39.77 -28.54 19.35
CA PHE A 34 -41.16 -28.92 19.77
C PHE A 34 -41.49 -30.30 20.46
N PRO A 35 -42.69 -30.46 21.11
CA PRO A 35 -43.50 -29.55 21.94
C PRO A 35 -44.08 -30.15 23.26
N SER A 36 -44.65 -29.26 24.10
CA SER A 36 -45.77 -29.46 25.05
C SER A 36 -45.70 -30.51 26.18
N SER A 37 -45.76 -30.07 27.44
CA SER A 37 -46.95 -30.19 28.33
C SER A 37 -46.61 -30.07 29.84
N SER A 38 -47.51 -29.36 30.54
CA SER A 38 -47.97 -29.54 31.94
C SER A 38 -47.01 -29.48 33.15
N TYR A 39 -47.28 -28.46 33.97
CA TYR A 39 -47.56 -28.48 35.41
C TYR A 39 -46.57 -29.07 36.45
N SER A 40 -46.36 -28.22 37.46
CA SER A 40 -46.39 -28.53 38.91
C SER A 40 -45.07 -28.69 39.70
N THR A 41 -44.84 -27.67 40.54
CA THR A 41 -44.51 -27.69 41.97
C THR A 41 -43.34 -28.50 42.56
N SER A 42 -42.53 -27.70 43.29
CA SER A 42 -42.05 -27.88 44.67
C SER A 42 -40.78 -28.70 45.00
N SER A 43 -39.94 -27.99 45.76
CA SER A 43 -39.25 -28.38 47.01
C SER A 43 -37.95 -29.19 46.97
N SER A 44 -36.87 -28.44 47.24
CA SER A 44 -35.94 -28.57 48.38
C SER A 44 -34.89 -29.69 48.47
N SER A 45 -33.72 -29.21 48.90
CA SER A 45 -32.73 -29.79 49.83
C SER A 45 -31.67 -30.77 49.31
N ALA A 46 -30.47 -30.20 49.18
CA ALA A 46 -29.25 -30.56 49.91
C ALA A 46 -28.81 -32.03 50.00
N SER A 47 -27.63 -32.34 49.48
CA SER A 47 -26.45 -32.76 50.28
C SER A 47 -25.30 -33.25 49.40
N SER A 48 -24.13 -32.63 49.58
CA SER A 48 -22.80 -33.21 49.29
C SER A 48 -22.57 -34.41 50.25
N PRO A 49 -21.59 -35.35 50.06
CA PRO A 49 -20.17 -35.00 49.95
C PRO A 49 -19.21 -35.98 49.19
N ARG A 50 -18.00 -35.46 48.94
CA ARG A 50 -16.67 -36.12 48.97
C ARG A 50 -16.43 -37.41 48.18
N THR A 51 -15.45 -37.41 47.26
CA THR A 51 -14.05 -37.86 47.49
C THR A 51 -13.27 -37.92 46.16
N SER A 52 -12.03 -37.44 46.19
CA SER A 52 -10.95 -37.63 45.20
C SER A 52 -10.22 -38.99 45.47
N PRO A 53 -9.11 -39.41 44.80
CA PRO A 53 -8.34 -38.86 43.67
C PRO A 53 -7.75 -39.93 42.66
N LYS A 54 -6.95 -39.45 41.69
CA LYS A 54 -5.77 -40.09 41.01
C LYS A 54 -5.94 -41.06 39.80
N ALA A 55 -5.48 -40.54 38.64
CA ALA A 55 -4.30 -40.94 37.85
C ALA A 55 -4.38 -41.98 36.69
N TYR A 56 -3.55 -41.67 35.67
CA TYR A 56 -3.10 -42.41 34.47
C TYR A 56 -4.06 -42.47 33.27
N SER A 57 -3.85 -41.66 32.22
CA SER A 57 -2.85 -41.75 31.12
C SER A 57 -3.31 -42.64 29.97
N THR A 58 -3.58 -42.03 28.81
CA THR A 58 -3.13 -42.52 27.49
C THR A 58 -3.45 -41.51 26.37
N ASN A 59 -2.43 -41.24 25.55
CA ASN A 59 -2.42 -40.90 24.12
C ASN A 59 -2.73 -39.46 23.62
N THR A 60 -1.62 -38.74 23.42
CA THR A 60 -1.21 -38.05 22.16
C THR A 60 -1.65 -38.77 20.87
N CYS A 61 -1.91 -38.17 19.70
CA CYS A 61 -1.62 -36.84 19.15
C CYS A 61 -2.37 -36.61 17.80
N ALA A 62 -2.50 -35.33 17.45
CA ALA A 62 -2.40 -34.71 16.11
C ALA A 62 -3.62 -34.60 15.19
N GLY A 63 -3.93 -33.34 14.82
CA GLY A 63 -4.56 -33.02 13.54
C GLY A 63 -5.44 -31.75 13.42
N SER A 64 -5.20 -30.66 14.15
CA SER A 64 -5.95 -29.39 13.98
C SER A 64 -5.14 -28.34 13.19
N ASN A 65 -5.59 -27.96 12.00
CA ASN A 65 -5.12 -26.76 11.29
C ASN A 65 -6.06 -25.59 11.61
N ALA A 66 -5.56 -24.59 12.32
CA ALA A 66 -6.25 -23.33 12.64
C ALA A 66 -5.40 -22.12 12.18
N PRO A 67 -6.00 -21.08 11.56
CA PRO A 67 -5.34 -19.85 11.06
C PRO A 67 -5.14 -18.77 12.16
N PRO A 68 -4.49 -17.62 11.89
CA PRO A 68 -3.50 -17.02 12.80
C PRO A 68 -4.06 -16.00 13.81
N LEU A 69 -4.79 -16.47 14.81
CA LEU A 69 -5.34 -15.72 15.95
C LEU A 69 -4.31 -15.32 17.06
N LYS A 70 -3.00 -15.46 16.83
CA LYS A 70 -1.95 -15.27 17.86
C LYS A 70 -1.07 -14.03 17.72
N LYS A 71 -1.23 -13.22 16.66
CA LYS A 71 -0.25 -12.18 16.33
C LYS A 71 -0.59 -10.78 16.83
N TRP A 72 -1.86 -10.40 17.00
CA TRP A 72 -2.21 -9.02 17.40
C TRP A 72 -2.20 -8.81 18.93
N GLN A 73 -2.75 -9.76 19.69
CA GLN A 73 -2.76 -9.71 21.17
C GLN A 73 -1.35 -9.75 21.80
N ASN A 74 -0.38 -10.36 21.12
CA ASN A 74 1.03 -10.36 21.54
C ASN A 74 1.75 -9.03 21.20
N ARG A 75 1.29 -8.28 20.20
CA ARG A 75 1.91 -7.01 19.76
C ARG A 75 1.54 -5.85 20.69
N PHE A 76 0.28 -5.78 21.14
CA PHE A 76 -0.17 -4.74 22.07
C PHE A 76 0.38 -4.95 23.50
N ASN A 77 0.39 -6.19 23.99
CA ASN A 77 1.02 -6.54 25.27
C ASN A 77 2.55 -6.41 25.22
N GLY A 78 3.16 -6.68 24.06
CA GLY A 78 4.59 -6.46 23.80
C GLY A 78 4.98 -4.99 23.96
N ALA A 79 4.24 -4.07 23.35
CA ALA A 79 4.49 -2.63 23.47
C ALA A 79 4.36 -2.11 24.92
N ILE A 80 3.38 -2.62 25.69
CA ILE A 80 3.24 -2.30 27.11
C ILE A 80 4.39 -2.88 27.95
N SER A 81 4.90 -4.07 27.61
CA SER A 81 6.04 -4.68 28.31
C SER A 81 7.38 -3.98 28.01
N VAL A 82 7.57 -3.49 26.78
CA VAL A 82 8.75 -2.69 26.37
C VAL A 82 8.75 -1.34 27.09
N LEU A 83 7.58 -0.71 27.22
CA LEU A 83 7.41 0.51 28.01
C LEU A 83 7.67 0.29 29.51
N LYS A 84 7.29 -0.87 30.08
CA LYS A 84 7.63 -1.23 31.47
C LYS A 84 9.13 -1.46 31.69
N ASN A 85 9.83 -2.05 30.73
CA ASN A 85 11.27 -2.30 30.83
C ASN A 85 12.12 -1.02 30.66
N SER A 86 11.59 -0.01 29.95
CA SER A 86 12.23 1.30 29.80
C SER A 86 12.34 2.11 31.10
N PHE A 87 11.61 1.74 32.16
CA PHE A 87 11.64 2.45 33.45
C PHE A 87 12.66 1.89 34.45
N ASN A 88 13.35 0.80 34.12
CA ASN A 88 14.36 0.18 34.99
C ASN A 88 15.72 0.15 34.30
N SER A 89 16.39 1.31 34.18
CA SER A 89 17.86 1.40 34.08
C SER A 89 18.30 2.88 34.08
N ASP A 90 18.41 3.47 35.27
CA ASP A 90 19.30 4.60 35.51
C ASP A 90 20.66 4.03 35.99
N ASN A 91 21.73 4.23 35.21
CA ASN A 91 23.02 4.73 35.72
C ASN A 91 24.11 4.86 34.64
N ALA A 92 24.64 6.10 34.54
CA ALA A 92 26.02 6.52 34.23
C ALA A 92 26.63 6.39 32.80
N GLN A 93 26.95 7.58 32.25
CA GLN A 93 27.86 7.92 31.13
C GLN A 93 29.37 7.90 31.58
N PRO A 94 30.45 8.15 30.76
CA PRO A 94 30.49 8.90 29.48
C PRO A 94 31.50 8.49 28.35
N ALA A 95 31.35 9.21 27.21
CA ALA A 95 32.36 9.70 26.25
C ALA A 95 32.61 8.99 24.89
N GLN A 96 32.64 9.84 23.84
CA GLN A 96 32.65 9.67 22.37
C GLN A 96 34.08 9.49 21.78
N PRO A 97 34.31 9.06 20.49
CA PRO A 97 34.06 9.93 19.32
C PRO A 97 33.73 9.32 17.93
N ALA A 98 33.24 10.23 17.08
CA ALA A 98 33.35 10.30 15.61
C ALA A 98 32.35 9.54 14.71
N GLN A 99 31.42 10.35 14.17
CA GLN A 99 30.71 10.26 12.89
C GLN A 99 31.02 9.07 11.96
N GLN A 100 30.06 8.15 11.84
CA GLN A 100 29.88 7.32 10.64
C GLN A 100 28.40 7.38 10.22
N ARG A 101 28.18 7.66 8.92
CA ARG A 101 26.87 7.56 8.26
C ARG A 101 26.30 6.14 8.47
N PRO A 102 24.97 5.97 8.58
CA PRO A 102 24.39 4.65 8.78
C PRO A 102 24.59 3.80 7.52
N ASP A 103 25.56 2.89 7.55
CA ASP A 103 25.74 1.87 6.51
C ASP A 103 24.54 0.91 6.55
N ARG A 104 24.05 0.57 5.35
CA ARG A 104 22.88 -0.29 5.13
C ARG A 104 23.08 -1.66 5.82
N PRO A 105 22.04 -2.24 6.45
CA PRO A 105 22.15 -3.51 7.22
C PRO A 105 22.65 -4.70 6.39
N ILE A 106 22.50 -4.63 5.07
CA ILE A 106 22.94 -5.65 4.10
C ILE A 106 24.48 -5.75 4.01
N TRP A 107 25.19 -4.62 4.12
CA TRP A 107 26.66 -4.59 4.04
C TRP A 107 27.30 -5.27 5.26
N ALA A 108 26.71 -5.09 6.45
CA ALA A 108 27.15 -5.76 7.66
C ALA A 108 27.07 -7.30 7.54
N GLY A 109 26.06 -7.82 6.85
CA GLY A 109 25.92 -9.25 6.55
C GLY A 109 26.99 -9.79 5.59
N ILE A 110 27.29 -9.03 4.52
CA ILE A 110 28.31 -9.39 3.53
C ILE A 110 29.70 -9.41 4.16
N VAL A 111 30.05 -8.38 4.94
CA VAL A 111 31.32 -8.29 5.66
C VAL A 111 31.47 -9.43 6.68
N ARG A 112 30.38 -9.81 7.36
CA ARG A 112 30.37 -10.92 8.31
C ARG A 112 30.60 -12.28 7.64
N ASN A 113 30.01 -12.53 6.46
CA ASN A 113 30.23 -13.76 5.69
C ASN A 113 31.66 -13.83 5.11
N LEU A 114 32.20 -12.70 4.66
CA LEU A 114 33.58 -12.58 4.18
C LEU A 114 34.62 -12.82 5.29
N ALA A 115 34.37 -12.31 6.49
CA ALA A 115 35.24 -12.53 7.65
C ALA A 115 35.30 -14.01 8.07
N GLN A 116 34.25 -14.79 7.81
CA GLN A 116 34.24 -16.24 8.09
C GLN A 116 35.12 -17.06 7.13
N LEU A 117 35.38 -16.55 5.91
CA LEU A 117 36.23 -17.22 4.92
C LEU A 117 37.74 -16.96 5.12
N TYR A 118 38.12 -16.05 6.03
CA TYR A 118 39.51 -15.76 6.39
C TYR A 118 39.78 -16.02 7.89
N PRO A 119 39.84 -17.28 8.34
CA PRO A 119 40.05 -17.62 9.74
C PRO A 119 41.55 -17.58 10.08
N ARG A 120 42.12 -16.38 10.24
CA ARG A 120 43.28 -16.03 11.09
C ARG A 120 43.81 -14.65 10.71
N ASN A 121 43.74 -13.69 11.65
CA ASN A 121 44.42 -12.39 11.65
C ASN A 121 44.75 -11.78 10.29
N ASN A 122 43.78 -11.08 9.69
CA ASN A 122 44.01 -9.78 9.04
C ASN A 122 42.66 -9.18 8.67
N GLN A 123 42.51 -7.87 8.86
CA GLN A 123 41.45 -7.10 8.21
C GLN A 123 41.40 -7.48 6.72
N LEU A 124 40.19 -7.67 6.18
CA LEU A 124 40.00 -7.82 4.74
C LEU A 124 40.78 -6.68 4.04
N PRO A 125 41.64 -6.97 3.05
CA PRO A 125 42.43 -5.93 2.40
C PRO A 125 41.53 -4.77 1.95
N ASP A 126 41.85 -3.53 2.33
CA ASP A 126 40.99 -2.36 2.06
C ASP A 126 40.61 -2.23 0.58
N ARG A 127 41.52 -2.66 -0.31
CA ARG A 127 41.26 -2.72 -1.76
C ARG A 127 40.16 -3.71 -2.14
N LEU A 128 40.10 -4.88 -1.49
CA LEU A 128 39.06 -5.88 -1.71
C LEU A 128 37.71 -5.36 -1.22
N VAL A 129 37.69 -4.75 -0.03
CA VAL A 129 36.48 -4.13 0.55
C VAL A 129 35.97 -3.02 -0.35
N ALA A 130 36.86 -2.14 -0.83
CA ALA A 130 36.51 -1.05 -1.73
C ALA A 130 35.99 -1.55 -3.09
N ASN A 131 36.59 -2.61 -3.64
CA ASN A 131 36.16 -3.20 -4.91
C ASN A 131 34.79 -3.88 -4.79
N LEU A 132 34.56 -4.63 -3.72
CA LEU A 132 33.26 -5.25 -3.45
C LEU A 132 32.20 -4.18 -3.21
N ARG A 133 32.52 -3.13 -2.45
CA ARG A 133 31.59 -2.00 -2.23
C ARG A 133 31.20 -1.35 -3.56
N ARG A 134 32.18 -1.09 -4.44
CA ARG A 134 31.93 -0.55 -5.78
C ARG A 134 31.05 -1.46 -6.64
N HIS A 135 31.26 -2.79 -6.57
CA HIS A 135 30.45 -3.78 -7.27
C HIS A 135 28.99 -3.79 -6.79
N PHE A 136 28.76 -3.87 -5.48
CA PHE A 136 27.41 -3.84 -4.91
C PHE A 136 26.72 -2.48 -5.12
N ASP A 137 27.46 -1.38 -5.11
CA ASP A 137 26.94 -0.05 -5.42
C ASP A 137 26.57 0.12 -6.90
N ALA A 138 27.20 -0.63 -7.81
CA ALA A 138 26.89 -0.63 -9.23
C ALA A 138 25.60 -1.40 -9.59
N LEU A 139 25.11 -2.26 -8.69
CA LEU A 139 23.96 -3.15 -8.92
C LEU A 139 22.73 -2.76 -8.05
N PRO A 140 21.50 -3.18 -8.42
CA PRO A 140 20.30 -2.91 -7.63
C PRO A 140 20.30 -3.70 -6.31
N ASN A 141 19.48 -3.26 -5.33
CA ASN A 141 19.42 -3.90 -4.01
C ASN A 141 18.98 -5.37 -4.08
N SER A 142 18.20 -5.74 -5.10
CA SER A 142 17.77 -7.13 -5.38
C SER A 142 18.95 -8.07 -5.62
N TYR A 143 20.08 -7.59 -6.15
CA TYR A 143 21.30 -8.40 -6.34
C TYR A 143 21.87 -8.89 -5.00
N ALA A 144 21.84 -8.05 -3.96
CA ALA A 144 22.33 -8.43 -2.64
C ALA A 144 21.41 -9.42 -1.91
N GLN A 145 20.12 -9.42 -2.26
CA GLN A 145 19.12 -10.34 -1.71
C GLN A 145 19.10 -11.70 -2.43
N ALA A 146 19.71 -11.79 -3.62
CA ALA A 146 19.75 -13.00 -4.44
C ALA A 146 20.64 -14.13 -3.86
N GLY A 147 21.46 -13.83 -2.84
CA GLY A 147 22.18 -14.84 -2.08
C GLY A 147 23.34 -15.53 -2.81
N PHE A 148 23.98 -14.85 -3.77
CA PHE A 148 25.13 -15.40 -4.50
C PHE A 148 26.33 -15.68 -3.60
N ASP A 149 27.06 -16.75 -3.89
CA ASP A 149 28.30 -17.07 -3.20
C ASP A 149 29.47 -16.17 -3.68
N MET A 150 30.61 -16.26 -3.01
CA MET A 150 31.78 -15.43 -3.36
C MET A 150 32.40 -15.77 -4.71
N LYS A 151 32.20 -16.98 -5.23
CA LYS A 151 32.71 -17.39 -6.55
C LYS A 151 31.86 -16.74 -7.65
N ASP A 152 30.55 -16.76 -7.48
CA ASP A 152 29.59 -16.07 -8.33
C ASP A 152 29.83 -14.56 -8.31
N ILE A 153 29.99 -13.95 -7.13
CA ILE A 153 30.25 -12.51 -7.01
C ILE A 153 31.56 -12.12 -7.71
N ALA A 154 32.63 -12.91 -7.56
CA ALA A 154 33.89 -12.66 -8.25
C ALA A 154 33.77 -12.79 -9.77
N LEU A 155 33.00 -13.78 -10.25
CA LEU A 155 32.68 -13.93 -11.67
C LEU A 155 31.89 -12.73 -12.21
N HIS A 156 30.87 -12.28 -11.49
CA HIS A 156 30.04 -11.13 -11.88
C HIS A 156 30.87 -9.86 -11.98
N ALA A 157 31.73 -9.59 -10.98
CA ALA A 157 32.62 -8.44 -10.98
C ALA A 157 33.57 -8.45 -12.19
N ARG A 158 34.14 -9.62 -12.51
CA ARG A 158 35.01 -9.79 -13.68
C ARG A 158 34.27 -9.54 -14.99
N LEU A 159 33.05 -10.05 -15.15
CA LEU A 159 32.26 -9.86 -16.36
C LEU A 159 31.85 -8.39 -16.55
N ILE A 160 31.49 -7.70 -15.47
CA ILE A 160 31.18 -6.26 -15.52
C ILE A 160 32.42 -5.45 -15.93
N GLU A 161 33.59 -5.79 -15.41
CA GLU A 161 34.85 -5.13 -15.79
C GLU A 161 35.21 -5.40 -17.27
N GLN A 162 35.00 -6.62 -17.76
CA GLN A 162 35.17 -6.95 -19.17
C GLN A 162 34.21 -6.19 -20.08
N ALA A 163 32.92 -6.10 -19.70
CA ALA A 163 31.92 -5.32 -20.41
C ALA A 163 32.15 -3.80 -20.33
N ALA A 164 33.04 -3.33 -19.43
CA ALA A 164 33.48 -1.94 -19.39
C ALA A 164 34.65 -1.62 -20.32
N GLY A 165 35.43 -2.62 -20.72
CA GLY A 165 36.50 -2.49 -21.70
C GLY A 165 36.03 -2.61 -23.15
N GLU A 166 34.92 -3.32 -23.39
CA GLU A 166 34.41 -3.65 -24.73
C GLU A 166 32.93 -3.25 -24.85
N ASP A 167 32.51 -2.64 -25.98
CA ASP A 167 31.09 -2.33 -26.28
C ASP A 167 30.23 -3.59 -26.57
N LEU A 168 30.69 -4.77 -26.13
CA LEU A 168 30.07 -6.08 -26.35
C LEU A 168 29.74 -6.72 -24.99
N PRO A 169 28.70 -7.57 -24.93
CA PRO A 169 28.33 -8.25 -23.71
C PRO A 169 29.42 -9.28 -23.36
N ALA A 170 29.90 -9.23 -22.12
CA ALA A 170 30.79 -10.26 -21.59
C ALA A 170 29.94 -11.46 -21.16
N VAL A 171 30.26 -12.66 -21.64
CA VAL A 171 29.45 -13.87 -21.46
C VAL A 171 30.28 -14.99 -20.85
N HIS A 172 29.68 -15.71 -19.91
CA HIS A 172 30.23 -16.93 -19.33
C HIS A 172 29.15 -18.02 -19.30
N ILE A 173 29.46 -19.20 -19.84
CA ILE A 173 28.57 -20.36 -19.85
C ILE A 173 29.26 -21.49 -19.11
N GLN A 174 28.65 -21.95 -18.03
CA GLN A 174 29.14 -23.06 -17.23
C GLN A 174 28.11 -24.20 -17.24
N GLU A 175 28.57 -25.42 -17.47
CA GLU A 175 27.75 -26.63 -17.29
C GLU A 175 27.69 -26.97 -15.81
N VAL A 176 26.50 -27.32 -15.32
CA VAL A 176 26.26 -27.70 -13.93
C VAL A 176 25.97 -29.21 -13.91
N GLU A 177 26.92 -30.03 -13.43
CA GLU A 177 26.79 -31.51 -13.31
C GLU A 177 25.51 -31.93 -12.58
N GLN A 178 24.91 -33.12 -12.73
CA GLN A 178 24.63 -34.10 -13.80
C GLN A 178 23.56 -34.97 -13.12
N SER A 179 22.27 -34.86 -13.45
CA SER A 179 21.28 -35.78 -12.87
C SER A 179 21.49 -37.16 -13.51
N THR A 180 21.66 -38.19 -12.68
CA THR A 180 22.01 -39.57 -13.06
C THR A 180 20.87 -40.33 -13.75
N SER A 181 19.98 -39.64 -14.47
CA SER A 181 18.88 -40.24 -15.21
C SER A 181 18.99 -39.89 -16.70
N SER A 182 19.05 -40.91 -17.54
CA SER A 182 19.41 -40.84 -18.96
C SER A 182 18.42 -40.11 -19.89
N ASN A 183 17.47 -39.34 -19.35
CA ASN A 183 16.42 -38.65 -20.10
C ASN A 183 16.22 -37.16 -19.73
N GLU A 184 17.01 -36.60 -18.82
CA GLU A 184 16.95 -35.16 -18.50
C GLU A 184 18.08 -34.42 -19.23
N GLY A 185 17.76 -33.36 -19.98
CA GLY A 185 18.73 -32.58 -20.75
C GLY A 185 19.79 -31.88 -19.87
N SER A 186 20.90 -31.50 -20.48
CA SER A 186 22.04 -30.87 -19.81
C SER A 186 21.72 -29.46 -19.31
N VAL A 187 22.12 -29.14 -18.08
CA VAL A 187 21.83 -27.86 -17.43
C VAL A 187 23.02 -26.91 -17.53
N PHE A 188 22.78 -25.72 -18.06
CA PHE A 188 23.79 -24.67 -18.19
C PHE A 188 23.41 -23.43 -17.38
N LYS A 189 24.41 -22.82 -16.75
CA LYS A 189 24.34 -21.49 -16.13
C LYS A 189 24.97 -20.49 -17.10
N LEU A 190 24.14 -19.64 -17.70
CA LEU A 190 24.53 -18.52 -18.54
C LEU A 190 24.58 -17.26 -17.68
N THR A 191 25.77 -16.68 -17.54
CA THR A 191 26.00 -15.42 -16.83
C THR A 191 26.53 -14.38 -17.82
N PHE A 192 25.94 -13.19 -17.86
CA PHE A 192 26.40 -12.13 -18.77
C PHE A 192 26.33 -10.74 -18.13
N ALA A 193 27.20 -9.84 -18.60
CA ALA A 193 27.20 -8.42 -18.21
C ALA A 193 27.28 -7.52 -19.44
N CYS A 194 26.60 -6.37 -19.41
CA CYS A 194 26.61 -5.38 -20.49
C CYS A 194 26.47 -3.96 -19.95
N ASN A 195 27.16 -3.00 -20.58
CA ASN A 195 27.08 -1.57 -20.29
C ASN A 195 26.01 -0.82 -21.12
N SER A 196 25.02 -1.56 -21.61
CA SER A 196 23.86 -0.99 -22.29
C SER A 196 22.57 -1.66 -21.79
N PRO A 197 21.43 -0.97 -21.85
CA PRO A 197 20.14 -1.58 -21.55
C PRO A 197 19.85 -2.66 -22.59
N LEU A 198 19.69 -3.90 -22.13
CA LEU A 198 19.37 -5.06 -22.95
C LEU A 198 17.89 -5.40 -22.76
N SER A 199 17.15 -5.57 -23.86
CA SER A 199 15.79 -6.07 -23.77
C SER A 199 15.81 -7.58 -23.52
N TRP A 200 15.48 -8.02 -22.31
CA TRP A 200 15.34 -9.44 -22.00
C TRP A 200 14.27 -10.11 -22.89
N GLN A 201 13.17 -9.42 -23.20
CA GLN A 201 12.12 -9.92 -24.10
C GLN A 201 12.66 -10.32 -25.49
N ALA A 202 13.64 -9.58 -26.03
CA ALA A 202 14.28 -9.92 -27.31
C ALA A 202 15.22 -11.13 -27.20
N ILE A 203 15.85 -11.31 -26.03
CA ILE A 203 16.78 -12.41 -25.76
C ILE A 203 16.01 -13.69 -25.45
N SER A 204 14.96 -13.62 -24.63
CA SER A 204 14.13 -14.76 -24.24
C SER A 204 13.46 -15.40 -25.46
N GLY A 205 12.94 -14.61 -26.40
CA GLY A 205 12.40 -15.15 -27.65
C GLY A 205 13.43 -15.87 -28.53
N SER A 206 14.72 -15.55 -28.39
CA SER A 206 15.79 -16.26 -29.09
C SER A 206 16.29 -17.48 -28.31
N LEU A 207 16.26 -17.43 -26.98
CA LEU A 207 16.74 -18.50 -26.10
C LEU A 207 15.68 -19.57 -25.78
N ASP A 208 14.39 -19.25 -25.87
CA ASP A 208 13.28 -20.19 -25.69
C ASP A 208 12.91 -20.79 -27.05
N SER A 209 13.46 -21.97 -27.34
CA SER A 209 13.19 -22.75 -28.56
C SER A 209 12.80 -24.17 -28.19
N SER A 210 12.32 -24.98 -29.15
CA SER A 210 11.91 -26.36 -28.87
C SER A 210 13.03 -27.24 -28.27
N SER A 211 14.30 -26.82 -28.37
CA SER A 211 15.48 -27.51 -27.83
C SER A 211 16.07 -26.86 -26.57
N LEU A 212 15.54 -25.72 -26.11
CA LEU A 212 16.06 -24.90 -25.01
C LEU A 212 14.93 -24.43 -24.09
N SER A 213 15.07 -24.57 -22.77
CA SER A 213 14.10 -24.01 -21.82
C SER A 213 14.78 -23.22 -20.70
N CYS A 214 14.45 -21.94 -20.57
CA CYS A 214 14.86 -21.11 -19.44
C CYS A 214 14.07 -21.52 -18.17
N LYS A 215 14.76 -21.85 -17.08
CA LYS A 215 14.13 -22.31 -15.83
C LYS A 215 14.22 -21.30 -14.69
N LYS A 216 15.31 -20.55 -14.62
CA LYS A 216 15.53 -19.53 -13.60
C LYS A 216 16.22 -18.34 -14.24
N ILE A 217 15.59 -17.18 -14.18
CA ILE A 217 16.06 -15.95 -14.82
C ILE A 217 16.23 -14.90 -13.72
N GLN A 218 17.44 -14.37 -13.57
CA GLN A 218 17.73 -13.30 -12.62
C GLN A 218 18.46 -12.18 -13.36
N ILE A 219 17.75 -11.09 -13.66
CA ILE A 219 18.30 -9.91 -14.33
C ILE A 219 18.37 -8.75 -13.35
N PHE A 220 19.51 -8.09 -13.32
CA PHE A 220 19.82 -6.97 -12.43
C PHE A 220 20.26 -5.77 -13.25
N GLU A 221 19.45 -4.70 -13.23
CA GLU A 221 19.71 -3.48 -14.00
C GLU A 221 19.84 -2.26 -13.10
N LYS A 222 20.87 -1.44 -13.33
CA LYS A 222 21.06 -0.16 -12.65
C LYS A 222 21.97 0.76 -13.45
N LYS A 223 21.53 2.01 -13.70
CA LYS A 223 22.33 3.06 -14.36
C LYS A 223 22.95 2.62 -15.70
N GLY A 224 22.24 1.81 -16.49
CA GLY A 224 22.70 1.32 -17.80
C GLY A 224 23.64 0.12 -17.75
N LEU A 225 23.95 -0.40 -16.56
CA LEU A 225 24.59 -1.71 -16.38
C LEU A 225 23.53 -2.79 -16.26
N THR A 226 23.68 -3.85 -17.04
CA THR A 226 22.83 -5.04 -17.01
C THR A 226 23.67 -6.25 -16.63
N LEU A 227 23.28 -6.98 -15.59
CA LEU A 227 23.87 -8.26 -15.20
C LEU A 227 22.78 -9.33 -15.19
N GLY A 228 22.96 -10.39 -15.96
CA GLY A 228 22.01 -11.52 -16.02
C GLY A 228 22.63 -12.83 -15.58
N VAL A 229 21.86 -13.62 -14.82
CA VAL A 229 22.17 -15.00 -14.45
C VAL A 229 20.98 -15.86 -14.82
N VAL A 230 21.17 -16.79 -15.75
CA VAL A 230 20.09 -17.59 -16.35
C VAL A 230 20.45 -19.06 -16.29
N THR A 231 19.54 -19.89 -15.77
CA THR A 231 19.65 -21.35 -15.82
C THR A 231 18.83 -21.87 -16.99
N ILE A 232 19.49 -22.60 -17.89
CA ILE A 232 18.94 -23.10 -19.15
C ILE A 232 19.09 -24.63 -19.18
N ILE A 233 18.02 -25.32 -19.56
CA ILE A 233 18.07 -26.76 -19.86
C ILE A 233 18.14 -26.92 -21.37
N VAL A 234 19.10 -27.71 -21.84
CA VAL A 234 19.37 -27.98 -23.25
C VAL A 234 19.09 -29.44 -23.55
N GLN A 235 18.30 -29.71 -24.59
CA GLN A 235 18.03 -31.09 -25.01
C GLN A 235 19.30 -31.79 -25.51
N PRO A 236 19.44 -33.12 -25.31
CA PRO A 236 20.60 -33.87 -25.77
C PRO A 236 20.90 -33.63 -27.26
N GLY A 237 22.18 -33.46 -27.60
CA GLY A 237 22.64 -33.22 -28.97
C GLY A 237 22.67 -31.75 -29.43
N HIS A 238 22.19 -30.79 -28.63
CA HIS A 238 22.15 -29.37 -28.99
C HIS A 238 23.15 -28.48 -28.19
N GLU A 239 23.97 -29.08 -27.33
CA GLU A 239 24.86 -28.38 -26.39
C GLU A 239 25.92 -27.49 -27.08
N ALA A 240 26.51 -27.98 -28.17
CA ALA A 240 27.52 -27.24 -28.93
C ALA A 240 26.93 -26.05 -29.70
N LEU A 241 25.70 -26.20 -30.22
CA LEU A 241 24.99 -25.15 -30.95
C LEU A 241 24.45 -24.08 -30.01
N PHE A 242 24.00 -24.48 -28.81
CA PHE A 242 23.49 -23.58 -27.79
C PHE A 242 24.49 -22.48 -27.40
N LYS A 243 25.77 -22.82 -27.17
CA LYS A 243 26.78 -21.83 -26.74
C LYS A 243 26.94 -20.70 -27.75
N SER A 244 27.06 -21.03 -29.03
CA SER A 244 27.15 -20.03 -30.11
C SER A 244 25.84 -19.26 -30.28
N HIS A 245 24.70 -19.94 -30.13
CA HIS A 245 23.38 -19.32 -30.23
C HIS A 245 23.12 -18.29 -29.14
N ALA A 246 23.47 -18.61 -27.89
CA ALA A 246 23.32 -17.71 -26.75
C ALA A 246 24.20 -16.45 -26.86
N GLU A 247 25.45 -16.62 -27.30
CA GLU A 247 26.34 -15.48 -27.57
C GLU A 247 25.82 -14.59 -28.70
N ASN A 248 25.30 -15.19 -29.79
CA ASN A 248 24.76 -14.44 -30.92
C ASN A 248 23.47 -13.69 -30.54
N ALA A 249 22.59 -14.32 -29.75
CA ALA A 249 21.38 -13.69 -29.22
C ALA A 249 21.75 -12.45 -28.38
N LEU A 250 22.70 -12.60 -27.45
CA LEU A 250 23.16 -11.48 -26.63
C LEU A 250 23.82 -10.37 -27.45
N LYS A 251 24.66 -10.70 -28.44
CA LYS A 251 25.28 -9.72 -29.35
C LYS A 251 24.24 -8.97 -30.20
N SER A 252 23.20 -9.65 -30.66
CA SER A 252 22.13 -9.06 -31.47
C SER A 252 21.18 -8.15 -30.66
N ALA A 253 21.04 -8.40 -29.35
CA ALA A 253 20.15 -7.67 -28.46
C ALA A 253 20.72 -6.34 -27.94
N VAL A 254 22.02 -6.08 -28.14
CA VAL A 254 22.65 -4.80 -27.78
C VAL A 254 22.13 -3.68 -28.68
N LYS A 255 21.26 -2.82 -28.14
CA LYS A 255 20.84 -1.60 -28.83
C LYS A 255 22.05 -0.65 -28.97
N ARG A 256 22.57 -0.50 -30.19
CA ARG A 256 23.56 0.55 -30.48
C ARG A 256 22.99 1.92 -30.13
N LYS A 257 23.73 2.73 -29.38
CA LYS A 257 23.41 4.16 -29.16
C LYS A 257 23.17 4.82 -30.52
N ARG A 258 21.93 5.25 -30.76
CA ARG A 258 21.57 6.03 -31.94
C ARG A 258 22.28 7.39 -31.81
N ASN A 259 23.33 7.62 -32.59
CA ASN A 259 23.84 8.96 -32.81
C ASN A 259 22.70 9.79 -33.39
N ASN A 260 22.36 10.89 -32.72
CA ASN A 260 21.48 11.91 -33.26
C ASN A 260 22.08 12.41 -34.58
N ASN A 261 21.47 12.02 -35.70
CA ASN A 261 21.33 12.84 -36.90
C ASN A 261 20.40 12.16 -37.91
N GLY A 262 19.26 12.80 -38.16
CA GLY A 262 18.55 12.77 -39.44
C GLY A 262 17.63 11.56 -39.72
N GLY A 263 16.36 11.87 -40.04
CA GLY A 263 15.62 11.12 -41.05
C GLY A 263 14.51 10.20 -40.54
N VAL A 264 13.28 10.63 -40.79
CA VAL A 264 12.05 9.84 -40.81
C VAL A 264 12.21 8.57 -41.65
N LYS A 265 11.69 7.44 -41.15
CA LYS A 265 11.08 6.36 -41.95
C LYS A 265 10.30 5.42 -41.04
N LEU A 266 8.98 5.50 -41.10
CA LEU A 266 8.08 4.42 -40.69
C LEU A 266 8.08 3.36 -41.80
N PRO A 267 8.08 2.07 -41.45
CA PRO A 267 7.49 1.03 -42.28
C PRO A 267 6.29 0.39 -41.57
N PHE A 268 5.23 0.26 -42.36
CA PHE A 268 3.94 -0.36 -42.09
C PHE A 268 3.99 -1.88 -41.87
N GLY A 269 2.93 -2.40 -41.25
CA GLY A 269 2.39 -3.76 -41.36
C GLY A 269 2.26 -4.46 -40.00
N LEU A 270 1.17 -5.10 -39.57
CA LEU A 270 -0.09 -5.56 -40.20
C LEU A 270 -1.07 -5.94 -39.06
N CYS A 271 -2.36 -6.11 -39.42
CA CYS A 271 -3.53 -6.58 -38.63
C CYS A 271 -4.17 -5.55 -37.67
N GLY A 272 -5.48 -5.25 -37.72
CA GLY A 272 -6.57 -5.92 -38.41
C GLY A 272 -7.80 -5.03 -38.61
N CYS A 273 -8.72 -5.59 -39.39
CA CYS A 273 -9.91 -4.99 -39.99
C CYS A 273 -10.90 -4.38 -38.98
N GLN A 274 -11.46 -3.20 -39.28
CA GLN A 274 -12.92 -3.02 -39.31
C GLN A 274 -13.35 -1.71 -40.01
N GLU A 275 -14.25 -1.92 -40.98
CA GLU A 275 -15.36 -1.08 -41.45
C GLU A 275 -15.13 0.24 -42.21
N GLU A 276 -15.53 0.18 -43.49
CA GLU A 276 -15.81 1.28 -44.40
C GLU A 276 -17.09 2.04 -44.02
N SER A 277 -17.04 3.36 -44.18
CA SER A 277 -18.10 4.38 -44.38
C SER A 277 -17.80 5.55 -43.43
N SER A 278 -17.44 6.75 -43.85
CA SER A 278 -17.96 7.56 -44.94
C SER A 278 -17.03 8.74 -45.26
N ARG A 279 -17.17 9.22 -46.50
CA ARG A 279 -16.37 10.21 -47.23
C ARG A 279 -16.23 11.60 -46.60
N ASN A 280 -15.06 12.19 -46.85
CA ASN A 280 -14.70 13.58 -47.18
C ASN A 280 -15.19 14.73 -46.27
N TYR A 281 -14.25 15.49 -45.70
CA TYR A 281 -13.67 16.70 -46.31
C TYR A 281 -12.47 17.18 -45.48
N ASP A 282 -11.33 17.38 -46.13
CA ASP A 282 -10.18 18.12 -45.62
C ASP A 282 -10.52 19.62 -45.52
N GLU A 283 -10.05 20.30 -44.48
CA GLU A 283 -9.49 21.65 -44.63
C GLU A 283 -8.63 22.04 -43.41
N GLU A 284 -7.40 22.43 -43.71
CA GLU A 284 -6.43 23.04 -42.82
C GLU A 284 -6.85 24.46 -42.42
N SER A 285 -6.70 24.84 -41.15
CA SER A 285 -6.39 26.24 -40.81
C SER A 285 -5.86 26.40 -39.38
N GLN A 286 -4.60 26.83 -39.32
CA GLN A 286 -4.05 27.88 -38.46
C GLN A 286 -4.47 27.95 -36.98
N ILE A 287 -3.46 27.66 -36.16
CA ILE A 287 -3.37 28.00 -34.75
C ILE A 287 -3.15 29.52 -34.65
N ASP A 288 -4.13 30.24 -34.11
CA ASP A 288 -3.91 31.47 -33.35
C ASP A 288 -4.82 31.45 -32.12
N GLY A 289 -4.24 31.90 -31.00
CA GLY A 289 -4.76 31.65 -29.67
C GLY A 289 -6.00 32.47 -29.30
N GLU A 290 -6.84 31.85 -28.47
CA GLU A 290 -7.64 32.53 -27.45
C GLU A 290 -8.11 31.48 -26.42
N GLU A 291 -7.85 31.73 -25.15
CA GLU A 291 -8.30 30.92 -24.01
C GLU A 291 -9.83 31.00 -23.90
N GLY A 292 -10.52 30.11 -24.61
CA GLY A 292 -11.96 29.88 -24.46
C GLY A 292 -12.23 28.80 -23.43
N GLN A 293 -13.11 29.10 -22.47
CA GLN A 293 -13.74 28.15 -21.57
C GLN A 293 -14.15 26.87 -22.33
N VAL A 294 -13.45 25.77 -22.05
CA VAL A 294 -13.93 24.45 -22.46
C VAL A 294 -15.17 24.16 -21.62
N HIS A 295 -16.33 24.40 -22.22
CA HIS A 295 -17.56 23.77 -21.78
C HIS A 295 -17.36 22.26 -21.88
N ASP A 296 -17.08 21.63 -20.74
CA ASP A 296 -17.11 20.18 -20.54
C ASP A 296 -18.53 19.68 -20.82
N ASN A 297 -18.81 19.40 -22.09
CA ASN A 297 -20.07 18.81 -22.55
C ASN A 297 -20.04 17.26 -22.44
N GLU A 298 -19.25 16.72 -21.51
CA GLU A 298 -19.45 15.39 -20.91
C GLU A 298 -20.20 15.50 -19.56
N SER A 299 -20.99 16.56 -19.40
CA SER A 299 -21.92 16.69 -18.29
C SER A 299 -22.97 15.58 -18.34
N GLN A 300 -22.87 14.65 -17.38
CA GLN A 300 -23.97 13.86 -16.80
C GLN A 300 -24.52 12.68 -17.61
N ARG A 301 -23.70 11.65 -17.84
CA ARG A 301 -24.21 10.29 -17.59
C ARG A 301 -24.04 10.01 -16.10
N ARG A 302 -24.99 10.48 -15.27
CA ARG A 302 -25.12 9.95 -13.90
C ARG A 302 -25.43 8.47 -14.03
N THR A 303 -24.40 7.64 -13.94
CA THR A 303 -24.58 6.19 -13.84
C THR A 303 -25.39 5.97 -12.57
N GLN A 304 -26.65 5.55 -12.69
CA GLN A 304 -27.45 5.19 -11.51
C GLN A 304 -26.72 4.03 -10.82
N LEU A 305 -26.23 4.30 -9.62
CA LEU A 305 -25.60 3.26 -8.81
C LEU A 305 -26.67 2.29 -8.30
N PRO A 306 -26.39 0.98 -8.28
CA PRO A 306 -27.25 0.04 -7.58
C PRO A 306 -27.29 0.41 -6.09
N ASN A 307 -28.47 0.32 -5.47
CA ASN A 307 -28.68 0.58 -4.05
C ASN A 307 -29.39 -0.63 -3.41
N PRO A 308 -28.76 -1.36 -2.46
CA PRO A 308 -27.44 -1.10 -1.88
C PRO A 308 -26.27 -1.43 -2.82
N LEU A 309 -25.12 -0.80 -2.59
CA LEU A 309 -23.87 -1.15 -3.27
C LEU A 309 -23.39 -2.54 -2.82
N PRO A 310 -22.65 -3.27 -3.68
CA PRO A 310 -22.07 -4.54 -3.29
C PRO A 310 -20.99 -4.32 -2.22
N GLU A 311 -21.22 -4.83 -1.00
CA GLU A 311 -20.25 -4.82 0.11
C GLU A 311 -19.08 -5.80 -0.12
N SER A 312 -19.07 -6.53 -1.24
CA SER A 312 -18.03 -7.50 -1.57
C SER A 312 -16.69 -6.84 -1.87
N SER A 313 -15.66 -7.32 -1.19
CA SER A 313 -14.29 -7.18 -1.66
C SER A 313 -13.90 -8.40 -2.48
N VAL A 314 -13.06 -8.16 -3.48
CA VAL A 314 -12.56 -9.19 -4.40
C VAL A 314 -11.07 -9.29 -4.20
N VAL A 315 -10.59 -10.50 -3.94
CA VAL A 315 -9.16 -10.79 -3.94
C VAL A 315 -8.75 -11.13 -5.37
N VAL A 316 -7.79 -10.37 -5.88
CA VAL A 316 -7.20 -10.57 -7.20
C VAL A 316 -5.77 -11.04 -7.00
N SER A 317 -5.42 -12.17 -7.61
CA SER A 317 -4.06 -12.72 -7.56
C SER A 317 -3.29 -12.30 -8.80
N ILE A 318 -2.12 -11.70 -8.62
CA ILE A 318 -1.23 -11.24 -9.67
C ILE A 318 0.10 -11.99 -9.55
N ASP A 319 0.61 -12.48 -10.69
CA ASP A 319 1.89 -13.17 -10.71
C ASP A 319 3.09 -12.23 -10.86
N GLU A 320 4.29 -12.80 -10.84
CA GLU A 320 5.56 -12.09 -11.01
C GLU A 320 5.68 -11.32 -12.34
N TRP A 321 4.85 -11.64 -13.34
CA TRP A 321 4.80 -11.02 -14.66
C TRP A 321 3.69 -9.96 -14.78
N GLN A 322 3.07 -9.56 -13.66
CA GLN A 322 1.92 -8.64 -13.60
C GLN A 322 0.69 -9.13 -14.36
N THR A 323 0.59 -10.45 -14.57
CA THR A 323 -0.57 -11.07 -15.19
C THR A 323 -1.59 -11.43 -14.13
N VAL A 324 -2.84 -11.00 -14.33
CA VAL A 324 -3.95 -11.37 -13.45
C VAL A 324 -4.27 -12.85 -13.62
N ARG A 325 -4.13 -13.62 -12.54
CA ARG A 325 -4.37 -15.08 -12.53
C ARG A 325 -5.77 -15.47 -12.07
N SER A 326 -6.37 -14.71 -11.17
CA SER A 326 -7.73 -14.92 -10.65
C SER A 326 -8.36 -13.59 -10.22
N GLY A 327 -9.69 -13.54 -10.11
CA GLY A 327 -10.44 -12.32 -9.75
C GLY A 327 -10.47 -11.23 -10.82
N GLY A 328 -9.88 -11.48 -12.00
CA GLY A 328 -9.70 -10.48 -13.05
C GLY A 328 -10.98 -10.01 -13.75
N GLU A 329 -12.00 -10.88 -13.90
CA GLU A 329 -13.24 -10.50 -14.59
C GLU A 329 -13.97 -9.36 -13.89
N GLU A 330 -13.90 -9.30 -12.56
CA GLU A 330 -14.57 -8.29 -11.75
C GLU A 330 -13.90 -6.92 -11.88
N ILE A 331 -12.60 -6.87 -12.12
CA ILE A 331 -11.84 -5.62 -12.28
C ILE A 331 -11.55 -5.26 -13.73
N ARG A 332 -11.85 -6.16 -14.68
CA ARG A 332 -11.46 -6.08 -16.10
C ARG A 332 -11.78 -4.74 -16.75
N ARG A 333 -12.93 -4.15 -16.42
CA ARG A 333 -13.36 -2.84 -16.93
C ARG A 333 -12.43 -1.69 -16.53
N TRP A 334 -11.76 -1.82 -15.39
CA TRP A 334 -10.89 -0.80 -14.81
C TRP A 334 -9.40 -1.10 -15.03
N VAL A 335 -9.04 -2.21 -15.68
CA VAL A 335 -7.66 -2.46 -16.10
C VAL A 335 -7.37 -1.61 -17.33
N LEU A 336 -6.42 -0.68 -17.18
CA LEU A 336 -5.97 0.21 -18.25
C LEU A 336 -4.79 -0.42 -18.99
N ASN A 337 -4.69 -0.14 -20.28
CA ASN A 337 -3.46 -0.40 -21.02
C ASN A 337 -2.35 0.53 -20.50
N SER A 338 -1.21 -0.04 -20.12
CA SER A 338 -0.05 0.73 -19.64
C SER A 338 0.42 1.76 -20.66
N ASP A 339 0.31 1.46 -21.95
CA ASP A 339 0.73 2.36 -23.04
C ASP A 339 -0.16 3.62 -23.15
N GLU A 340 -1.37 3.59 -22.58
CA GLU A 340 -2.26 4.76 -22.53
C GLU A 340 -1.96 5.70 -21.35
N VAL A 341 -1.08 5.29 -20.41
CA VAL A 341 -0.75 6.03 -19.19
C VAL A 341 0.70 6.49 -19.27
N GLU A 342 0.91 7.79 -19.48
CA GLU A 342 2.26 8.35 -19.51
C GLU A 342 2.62 8.93 -18.14
N PHE A 343 3.79 8.56 -17.62
CA PHE A 343 4.34 9.10 -16.38
C PHE A 343 5.15 10.37 -16.68
N LEU A 344 4.83 11.47 -15.99
CA LEU A 344 5.45 12.78 -16.22
C LEU A 344 6.35 13.16 -15.04
N ASP A 345 5.76 13.78 -14.00
CA ASP A 345 6.51 14.33 -12.87
C ASP A 345 6.42 13.43 -11.65
N TRP A 346 7.54 13.26 -10.95
CA TRP A 346 7.55 12.66 -9.62
C TRP A 346 7.06 13.68 -8.58
N VAL A 347 6.01 13.33 -7.84
CA VAL A 347 5.44 14.22 -6.81
C VAL A 347 5.75 13.77 -5.39
N GLY A 348 5.88 12.47 -5.18
CA GLY A 348 6.19 11.94 -3.86
C GLY A 348 6.50 10.46 -3.84
N PRO A 349 6.79 9.89 -2.66
CA PRO A 349 7.07 8.47 -2.52
C PRO A 349 5.89 7.65 -3.04
N CYS A 350 6.12 6.87 -4.11
CA CYS A 350 5.10 6.08 -4.80
C CYS A 350 4.00 6.90 -5.51
N SER A 351 4.23 8.17 -5.84
CA SER A 351 3.23 9.05 -6.44
C SER A 351 3.78 9.89 -7.60
N TYR A 352 3.06 9.87 -8.71
CA TYR A 352 3.45 10.51 -9.97
C TYR A 352 2.29 11.31 -10.57
N LYS A 353 2.61 12.39 -11.29
CA LYS A 353 1.71 13.01 -12.27
C LYS A 353 1.85 12.27 -13.59
N GLY A 354 0.76 12.19 -14.32
CA GLY A 354 0.76 11.59 -15.65
C GLY A 354 -0.32 12.14 -16.55
N THR A 355 -0.43 11.54 -17.72
CA THR A 355 -1.48 11.76 -18.72
C THR A 355 -2.15 10.43 -19.03
N TYR A 356 -3.48 10.45 -19.12
CA TYR A 356 -4.27 9.30 -19.58
C TYR A 356 -5.30 9.82 -20.57
N ARG A 357 -5.21 9.37 -21.83
CA ARG A 357 -6.09 9.83 -22.94
C ARG A 357 -6.20 11.37 -23.03
N GLY A 358 -5.06 12.05 -22.91
CA GLY A 358 -4.96 13.52 -22.93
C GLY A 358 -5.42 14.23 -21.65
N ARG A 359 -5.92 13.52 -20.64
CA ARG A 359 -6.32 14.10 -19.34
C ARG A 359 -5.17 14.00 -18.34
N LYS A 360 -5.00 15.03 -17.50
CA LYS A 360 -4.04 14.99 -16.39
C LYS A 360 -4.52 14.03 -15.29
N VAL A 361 -3.63 13.13 -14.89
CA VAL A 361 -3.91 12.10 -13.89
C VAL A 361 -2.87 12.08 -12.79
N TRP A 362 -3.30 11.57 -11.64
CA TRP A 362 -2.45 11.16 -10.54
C TRP A 362 -2.29 9.64 -10.59
N VAL A 363 -1.04 9.18 -10.52
CA VAL A 363 -0.67 7.77 -10.59
C VAL A 363 0.00 7.38 -9.28
N LYS A 364 -0.68 6.55 -8.49
CA LYS A 364 -0.20 6.04 -7.19
C LYS A 364 0.32 4.62 -7.36
N LYS A 365 1.61 4.39 -7.22
CA LYS A 365 2.24 3.07 -7.15
C LYS A 365 1.84 2.39 -5.83
N LEU A 366 1.43 1.13 -5.88
CA LEU A 366 1.17 0.34 -4.68
C LEU A 366 2.46 -0.30 -4.15
N ARG A 367 2.74 -0.03 -2.87
CA ARG A 367 3.91 -0.60 -2.17
C ARG A 367 3.73 -2.10 -1.99
N GLY A 368 4.77 -2.87 -2.32
CA GLY A 368 4.74 -4.34 -2.27
C GLY A 368 4.19 -5.01 -3.53
N CYS A 369 3.75 -4.22 -4.52
CA CYS A 369 3.22 -4.71 -5.80
C CYS A 369 4.20 -4.38 -6.94
N GLU A 370 5.44 -4.84 -6.84
CA GLU A 370 6.50 -4.54 -7.80
C GLU A 370 6.62 -5.61 -8.89
N MET A 371 7.14 -5.22 -10.05
CA MET A 371 7.46 -6.16 -11.13
C MET A 371 8.44 -7.23 -10.63
N GLY A 372 8.21 -8.50 -11.01
CA GLY A 372 9.01 -9.64 -10.55
C GLY A 372 8.57 -10.23 -9.20
N THR A 373 7.51 -9.71 -8.57
CA THR A 373 6.93 -10.28 -7.35
C THR A 373 5.48 -10.70 -7.58
N ALA A 374 5.11 -11.88 -7.10
CA ALA A 374 3.72 -12.31 -7.06
C ALA A 374 3.05 -11.77 -5.79
N TYR A 375 1.84 -11.25 -5.93
CA TYR A 375 1.10 -10.62 -4.83
C TYR A 375 -0.41 -10.75 -5.02
N GLU A 376 -1.13 -10.58 -3.92
CA GLU A 376 -2.58 -10.49 -3.92
C GLU A 376 -2.99 -9.07 -3.53
N ILE A 377 -4.03 -8.57 -4.19
CA ILE A 377 -4.67 -7.31 -3.85
C ILE A 377 -6.13 -7.57 -3.50
N GLU A 378 -6.61 -6.84 -2.51
CA GLU A 378 -8.02 -6.71 -2.21
C GLU A 378 -8.55 -5.46 -2.91
N VAL A 379 -9.65 -5.63 -3.64
CA VAL A 379 -10.32 -4.55 -4.36
C VAL A 379 -11.73 -4.39 -3.83
N ARG A 380 -12.06 -3.20 -3.36
CA ARG A 380 -13.39 -2.87 -2.81
C ARG A 380 -14.35 -2.40 -3.89
N GLN A 381 -15.36 -3.21 -4.18
CA GLN A 381 -16.28 -2.95 -5.30
C GLN A 381 -17.21 -1.76 -5.04
N ASP A 382 -17.72 -1.62 -3.81
CA ASP A 382 -18.51 -0.48 -3.39
C ASP A 382 -17.80 0.85 -3.65
N LEU A 383 -16.52 0.95 -3.26
CA LEU A 383 -15.70 2.13 -3.46
C LEU A 383 -15.35 2.38 -4.92
N LEU A 384 -15.05 1.32 -5.69
CA LEU A 384 -14.83 1.43 -7.14
C LEU A 384 -16.03 2.08 -7.83
N GLN A 385 -17.24 1.66 -7.47
CA GLN A 385 -18.47 2.19 -8.05
C GLN A 385 -18.69 3.65 -7.64
N LEU A 386 -18.51 3.99 -6.37
CA LEU A 386 -18.61 5.36 -5.86
C LEU A 386 -17.62 6.30 -6.56
N MET A 387 -16.36 5.90 -6.70
CA MET A 387 -15.33 6.72 -7.35
C MET A 387 -15.46 6.77 -8.88
N SER A 388 -16.19 5.82 -9.49
CA SER A 388 -16.42 5.79 -10.93
C SER A 388 -17.68 6.53 -11.37
N CYS A 389 -18.57 6.92 -10.44
CA CYS A 389 -19.89 7.47 -10.79
C CYS A 389 -19.91 8.99 -11.08
N GLY A 390 -18.77 9.69 -10.96
CA GLY A 390 -18.65 11.10 -11.34
C GLY A 390 -19.30 12.09 -10.37
N GLN A 391 -19.34 11.78 -9.08
CA GLN A 391 -19.81 12.73 -8.07
C GLN A 391 -18.80 13.85 -7.83
N ARG A 392 -19.31 15.05 -7.57
CA ARG A 392 -18.49 16.25 -7.44
C ARG A 392 -17.51 16.18 -6.27
N ASN A 393 -17.89 15.65 -5.11
CA ASN A 393 -17.06 15.68 -3.91
C ASN A 393 -16.36 14.35 -3.60
N ILE A 394 -16.27 13.46 -4.60
CA ILE A 394 -15.52 12.19 -4.53
C ILE A 394 -14.53 12.20 -5.68
N ILE A 395 -13.27 11.83 -5.41
CA ILE A 395 -12.26 11.80 -6.47
C ILE A 395 -12.62 10.77 -7.55
N GLN A 396 -12.47 11.18 -8.81
CA GLN A 396 -12.72 10.30 -9.95
C GLN A 396 -11.60 9.26 -10.07
N PHE A 397 -11.97 8.00 -10.02
CA PHE A 397 -11.11 6.86 -10.35
C PHE A 397 -11.19 6.56 -11.85
N TYR A 398 -10.04 6.33 -12.48
CA TYR A 398 -9.98 5.94 -13.90
C TYR A 398 -9.70 4.46 -14.08
N GLY A 399 -8.78 3.90 -13.28
CA GLY A 399 -8.45 2.48 -13.37
C GLY A 399 -7.17 2.10 -12.65
N ILE A 400 -6.74 0.87 -12.87
CA ILE A 400 -5.43 0.35 -12.48
C ILE A 400 -4.60 0.04 -13.73
N CYS A 401 -3.30 0.27 -13.68
CA CYS A 401 -2.38 -0.16 -14.74
C CYS A 401 -1.23 -0.97 -14.15
N PHE A 402 -0.69 -1.86 -14.97
CA PHE A 402 0.49 -2.66 -14.66
C PHE A 402 1.65 -2.11 -15.47
N ASP A 403 2.47 -1.27 -14.84
CA ASP A 403 3.62 -0.64 -15.48
C ASP A 403 4.89 -1.48 -15.30
N GLU A 404 5.71 -1.57 -16.35
CA GLU A 404 6.94 -2.38 -16.32
C GLU A 404 7.96 -1.88 -15.28
N SER A 405 8.03 -0.56 -15.07
CA SER A 405 9.00 0.07 -14.16
C SER A 405 8.45 0.26 -12.75
N HIS A 406 7.15 0.49 -12.62
CA HIS A 406 6.50 0.90 -11.38
C HIS A 406 5.62 -0.20 -10.77
N GLY A 407 5.34 -1.30 -11.48
CA GLY A 407 4.47 -2.38 -11.01
C GLY A 407 2.99 -1.97 -11.05
N LEU A 408 2.21 -2.37 -10.06
CA LEU A 408 0.79 -2.00 -9.99
C LEU A 408 0.61 -0.54 -9.57
N CYS A 409 -0.10 0.20 -10.41
CA CYS A 409 -0.43 1.60 -10.23
C CYS A 409 -1.94 1.84 -10.26
N VAL A 410 -2.40 2.76 -9.40
CA VAL A 410 -3.77 3.25 -9.37
C VAL A 410 -3.82 4.62 -10.05
N VAL A 411 -4.70 4.78 -11.03
CA VAL A 411 -4.84 5.99 -11.85
C VAL A 411 -6.14 6.72 -11.49
N MET A 412 -6.01 7.96 -11.07
CA MET A 412 -7.11 8.82 -10.59
C MET A 412 -6.96 10.25 -11.08
N ARG A 413 -7.99 11.08 -10.91
CA ARG A 413 -7.94 12.51 -11.28
C ARG A 413 -6.82 13.23 -10.53
N LEU A 414 -6.06 14.05 -11.26
CA LEU A 414 -5.05 14.90 -10.64
C LEU A 414 -5.73 16.07 -9.90
N MET A 415 -5.43 16.19 -8.61
CA MET A 415 -5.90 17.28 -7.74
C MET A 415 -4.76 18.28 -7.51
N GLU A 416 -4.78 19.37 -8.28
CA GLU A 416 -3.65 20.31 -8.35
C GLU A 416 -3.48 21.20 -7.11
N GLY A 417 -4.49 21.26 -6.25
CA GLY A 417 -4.42 21.95 -4.96
C GLY A 417 -3.69 21.14 -3.86
N GLY A 418 -3.35 19.87 -4.12
CA GLY A 418 -2.72 18.99 -3.14
C GLY A 418 -3.68 18.50 -2.06
N SER A 419 -3.12 17.97 -0.97
CA SER A 419 -3.91 17.56 0.19
C SER A 419 -4.31 18.73 1.07
N LEU A 420 -5.42 18.61 1.79
CA LEU A 420 -5.85 19.61 2.76
C LEU A 420 -4.81 19.79 3.87
N ASN A 421 -4.14 18.71 4.28
CA ASN A 421 -3.02 18.76 5.22
C ASN A 421 -1.90 19.71 4.75
N GLU A 422 -1.43 19.60 3.50
CA GLU A 422 -0.42 20.51 2.94
C GLU A 422 -0.87 21.97 2.93
N VAL A 423 -2.16 22.22 2.66
CA VAL A 423 -2.71 23.58 2.64
C VAL A 423 -2.80 24.16 4.05
N VAL A 424 -3.20 23.36 5.03
CA VAL A 424 -3.23 23.76 6.45
C VAL A 424 -1.81 24.07 6.94
N GLU A 425 -0.83 23.21 6.66
CA GLU A 425 0.57 23.44 7.03
C GLU A 425 1.15 24.71 6.40
N ARG A 426 0.84 24.98 5.12
CA ARG A 426 1.35 26.15 4.39
C ARG A 426 0.71 27.45 4.86
N SER A 427 -0.62 27.49 4.96
CA SER A 427 -1.36 28.71 5.31
C SER A 427 -1.33 29.00 6.80
N LYS A 428 -0.88 28.04 7.62
CA LYS A 428 -1.11 27.99 9.07
C LYS A 428 -2.61 27.97 9.33
N ARG A 429 -3.33 29.09 9.20
CA ARG A 429 -4.78 29.14 9.47
C ARG A 429 -5.59 29.49 8.23
N LEU A 430 -6.62 28.69 7.94
CA LEU A 430 -7.58 28.98 6.87
C LEU A 430 -8.58 30.06 7.31
N CYS A 431 -8.99 30.92 6.37
CA CYS A 431 -10.05 31.87 6.67
C CYS A 431 -11.39 31.14 6.83
N ILE A 432 -12.28 31.65 7.68
CA ILE A 432 -13.53 30.97 8.03
C ILE A 432 -14.40 30.66 6.80
N ARG A 433 -14.38 31.52 5.79
CA ARG A 433 -15.09 31.28 4.52
C ARG A 433 -14.58 30.02 3.83
N ASP A 434 -13.27 29.84 3.74
CA ASP A 434 -12.66 28.69 3.09
C ASP A 434 -12.86 27.42 3.94
N VAL A 435 -12.81 27.54 5.28
CA VAL A 435 -13.16 26.45 6.21
C VAL A 435 -14.60 25.97 5.97
N VAL A 436 -15.57 26.89 5.89
CA VAL A 436 -16.98 26.55 5.65
C VAL A 436 -17.17 25.92 4.27
N LYS A 437 -16.50 26.46 3.25
CA LYS A 437 -16.56 25.91 1.88
C LYS A 437 -16.04 24.47 1.83
N ILE A 438 -14.84 24.23 2.34
CA ILE A 438 -14.22 22.89 2.36
C ILE A 438 -15.05 21.93 3.21
N ALA A 439 -15.53 22.38 4.37
CA ALA A 439 -16.38 21.57 5.25
C ALA A 439 -17.70 21.16 4.58
N LEU A 440 -18.32 22.05 3.78
CA LEU A 440 -19.52 21.74 3.01
C LEU A 440 -19.24 20.67 1.97
N ASP A 441 -18.20 20.87 1.16
CA ASP A 441 -17.80 19.93 0.11
C ASP A 441 -17.53 18.52 0.70
N VAL A 442 -16.79 18.44 1.80
CA VAL A 442 -16.49 17.17 2.49
C VAL A 442 -17.76 16.53 3.07
N ALA A 443 -18.63 17.32 3.71
CA ALA A 443 -19.87 16.80 4.28
C ALA A 443 -20.84 16.30 3.20
N GLU A 444 -20.91 16.95 2.03
CA GLU A 444 -21.69 16.51 0.88
C GLU A 444 -21.18 15.18 0.31
N GLY A 445 -19.85 15.02 0.19
CA GLY A 445 -19.23 13.76 -0.21
C GLY A 445 -19.54 12.61 0.77
N LEU A 446 -19.40 12.86 2.07
CA LEU A 446 -19.67 11.86 3.12
C LEU A 446 -21.15 11.50 3.20
N MET A 447 -22.04 12.48 3.03
CA MET A 447 -23.47 12.22 2.93
C MET A 447 -23.79 11.34 1.73
N PHE A 448 -23.18 11.59 0.57
CA PHE A 448 -23.39 10.77 -0.61
C PHE A 448 -22.96 9.32 -0.38
N MET A 449 -21.82 9.07 0.26
CA MET A 449 -21.41 7.70 0.60
C MET A 449 -22.38 7.04 1.58
N ASN A 450 -22.79 7.78 2.61
CA ASN A 450 -23.73 7.30 3.62
C ASN A 450 -25.08 6.90 3.00
N THR A 451 -25.60 7.66 2.02
CA THR A 451 -26.86 7.28 1.35
C THR A 451 -26.73 6.02 0.49
N HIS A 452 -25.51 5.56 0.21
CA HIS A 452 -25.23 4.30 -0.49
C HIS A 452 -24.74 3.20 0.46
N GLY A 453 -24.82 3.41 1.78
CA GLY A 453 -24.48 2.40 2.79
C GLY A 453 -22.99 2.26 3.08
N VAL A 454 -22.13 3.15 2.58
CA VAL A 454 -20.67 3.02 2.69
C VAL A 454 -20.11 4.08 3.64
N ALA A 455 -19.32 3.64 4.62
CA ALA A 455 -18.47 4.53 5.44
C ALA A 455 -17.12 4.73 4.75
N TYR A 456 -16.54 5.94 4.87
CA TYR A 456 -15.30 6.32 4.18
C TYR A 456 -14.10 5.50 4.63
N ARG A 457 -13.97 5.32 5.96
CA ARG A 457 -12.83 4.72 6.67
C ARG A 457 -11.55 5.56 6.54
N ASP A 458 -10.82 5.74 7.63
CA ASP A 458 -9.59 6.56 7.73
C ASP A 458 -9.73 8.00 7.23
N LEU A 459 -10.84 8.67 7.61
CA LEU A 459 -11.07 10.05 7.25
C LEU A 459 -10.11 11.00 8.00
N ASN A 460 -9.20 11.63 7.27
CA ASN A 460 -8.21 12.58 7.81
C ASN A 460 -7.89 13.70 6.80
N THR A 461 -7.11 14.71 7.21
CA THR A 461 -6.74 15.85 6.34
C THR A 461 -5.84 15.48 5.16
N GLN A 462 -5.12 14.36 5.20
CA GLN A 462 -4.32 13.86 4.07
C GLN A 462 -5.20 13.21 3.00
N SER A 463 -6.30 12.59 3.43
CA SER A 463 -7.27 11.93 2.55
C SER A 463 -8.17 12.92 1.79
N ILE A 464 -8.22 14.19 2.18
CA ILE A 464 -9.00 15.23 1.49
C ILE A 464 -8.10 15.96 0.50
N LEU A 465 -8.53 16.04 -0.76
CA LEU A 465 -7.78 16.65 -1.85
C LEU A 465 -8.50 17.89 -2.39
N LEU A 466 -7.73 18.88 -2.83
CA LEU A 466 -8.26 20.16 -3.32
C LEU A 466 -7.97 20.35 -4.81
N ASP A 467 -8.93 20.93 -5.54
CA ASP A 467 -8.69 21.39 -6.92
C ASP A 467 -8.06 22.79 -6.96
N ARG A 468 -7.75 23.31 -8.17
CA ARG A 468 -7.20 24.66 -8.35
C ARG A 468 -8.08 25.78 -7.78
N GLN A 469 -9.38 25.55 -7.66
CA GLN A 469 -10.35 26.52 -7.17
C GLN A 469 -10.59 26.38 -5.66
N GLY A 470 -9.88 25.45 -5.00
CA GLY A 470 -10.07 25.13 -3.58
C GLY A 470 -11.43 24.50 -3.29
N ASN A 471 -12.00 23.74 -4.23
CA ASN A 471 -13.11 22.83 -3.92
C ASN A 471 -12.54 21.51 -3.39
N ALA A 472 -13.23 20.90 -2.41
CA ALA A 472 -12.74 19.71 -1.73
C ALA A 472 -13.36 18.40 -2.23
N TYR A 473 -12.53 17.37 -2.28
CA TYR A 473 -12.87 16.04 -2.76
C TYR A 473 -12.35 15.01 -1.77
N LEU A 474 -13.20 14.02 -1.48
CA LEU A 474 -12.82 12.82 -0.75
C LEU A 474 -11.87 11.99 -1.63
N GLY A 475 -10.62 11.86 -1.18
CA GLY A 475 -9.51 11.20 -1.84
C GLY A 475 -9.23 9.81 -1.27
N ASP A 476 -8.08 9.23 -1.63
CA ASP A 476 -7.49 7.99 -1.07
C ASP A 476 -8.40 7.07 -0.23
N MET A 477 -9.39 6.43 -0.87
CA MET A 477 -10.40 5.63 -0.17
C MET A 477 -9.97 4.17 0.08
N GLY A 478 -8.72 3.81 -0.25
CA GLY A 478 -8.25 2.44 -0.12
C GLY A 478 -8.94 1.45 -1.08
N VAL A 479 -9.34 1.91 -2.28
CA VAL A 479 -10.00 1.07 -3.31
C VAL A 479 -9.22 -0.20 -3.63
N VAL A 480 -7.89 -0.13 -3.66
CA VAL A 480 -7.00 -1.27 -3.84
C VAL A 480 -6.01 -1.32 -2.69
N THR A 481 -5.96 -2.45 -2.00
CA THR A 481 -5.05 -2.68 -0.87
C THR A 481 -4.26 -3.98 -1.07
N PRO A 482 -2.93 -3.99 -0.95
CA PRO A 482 -2.15 -5.21 -1.02
C PRO A 482 -2.37 -6.11 0.20
N CYS A 483 -2.59 -7.41 0.00
CA CYS A 483 -2.83 -8.37 1.08
C CYS A 483 -1.56 -8.72 1.90
N ASN A 484 -0.36 -8.54 1.32
CA ASN A 484 0.89 -9.08 1.86
C ASN A 484 1.75 -8.12 2.71
N ASN A 485 1.31 -6.89 3.00
CA ASN A 485 2.09 -5.94 3.82
C ASN A 485 1.95 -6.17 5.35
N ALA A 486 1.70 -7.40 5.81
CA ALA A 486 1.40 -7.72 7.22
C ALA A 486 2.62 -7.75 8.19
N GLY A 487 3.80 -7.33 7.72
CA GLY A 487 5.08 -7.54 8.40
C GLY A 487 5.63 -6.34 9.19
N GLU A 488 5.49 -5.12 8.68
CA GLU A 488 6.07 -3.91 9.26
C GLU A 488 4.99 -2.84 9.36
N VAL A 489 4.51 -2.57 10.58
CA VAL A 489 3.67 -1.41 10.83
C VAL A 489 4.58 -0.19 10.68
N THR A 490 4.45 0.50 9.56
CA THR A 490 5.18 1.76 9.35
C THR A 490 4.54 2.87 10.16
N GLU A 491 5.30 3.87 10.59
CA GLU A 491 4.78 5.05 11.29
C GLU A 491 3.61 5.70 10.52
N TYR A 492 3.67 5.63 9.19
CA TYR A 492 2.62 6.05 8.25
C TYR A 492 1.28 5.33 8.46
N GLU A 493 1.29 4.03 8.77
CA GLU A 493 0.07 3.23 8.99
C GLU A 493 -0.64 3.58 10.30
N THR A 494 0.07 4.19 11.25
CA THR A 494 -0.52 4.63 12.53
C THR A 494 -0.91 6.10 12.55
N ALA A 495 -0.59 6.86 11.50
CA ALA A 495 -0.82 8.31 11.46
C ALA A 495 -2.31 8.66 11.65
N GLY A 496 -3.21 7.92 11.00
CA GLY A 496 -4.67 8.12 11.05
C GLY A 496 -5.31 8.02 12.44
N TYR A 497 -4.60 7.46 13.44
CA TYR A 497 -5.16 7.21 14.77
C TYR A 497 -5.60 8.47 15.51
N ARG A 498 -5.05 9.65 15.17
CA ARG A 498 -5.44 10.94 15.77
C ARG A 498 -6.89 11.34 15.46
N TRP A 499 -7.44 10.88 14.34
CA TRP A 499 -8.80 11.22 13.89
C TRP A 499 -9.84 10.14 14.23
N LEU A 500 -9.43 9.00 14.80
CA LEU A 500 -10.33 7.90 15.11
C LEU A 500 -11.26 8.22 16.29
N ALA A 501 -12.49 7.76 16.17
CA ALA A 501 -13.50 7.91 17.22
C ALA A 501 -13.22 6.95 18.40
N PRO A 502 -13.60 7.31 19.63
CA PRO A 502 -13.28 6.52 20.83
C PRO A 502 -13.81 5.08 20.77
N GLU A 503 -14.99 4.86 20.18
CA GLU A 503 -15.58 3.52 20.01
C GLU A 503 -14.83 2.65 19.00
N ILE A 504 -14.17 3.25 18.01
CA ILE A 504 -13.35 2.52 17.04
C ILE A 504 -12.01 2.16 17.67
N ILE A 505 -11.42 3.06 18.45
CA ILE A 505 -10.16 2.82 19.16
C ILE A 505 -10.33 1.76 20.25
N ALA A 506 -11.45 1.78 20.97
CA ALA A 506 -11.73 0.87 22.08
C ALA A 506 -12.32 -0.48 21.64
N GLY A 507 -12.82 -0.56 20.41
CA GLY A 507 -13.43 -1.77 19.87
C GLY A 507 -12.39 -2.84 19.51
N ASP A 508 -12.85 -4.09 19.44
CA ASP A 508 -12.03 -5.20 18.93
C ASP A 508 -11.79 -4.98 17.42
N PRO A 509 -10.55 -4.86 16.93
CA PRO A 509 -10.28 -4.62 15.52
C PRO A 509 -10.81 -5.71 14.58
N GLU A 510 -11.09 -6.92 15.08
CA GLU A 510 -11.66 -8.00 14.27
C GLU A 510 -13.16 -7.83 14.03
N ILE A 511 -13.83 -7.01 14.85
CA ILE A 511 -15.29 -6.87 14.89
C ILE A 511 -15.71 -5.42 14.60
N VAL A 512 -14.97 -4.45 15.13
CA VAL A 512 -15.31 -3.04 15.03
C VAL A 512 -14.89 -2.51 13.67
N THR A 513 -15.86 -1.99 12.94
CA THR A 513 -15.62 -1.27 11.69
C THR A 513 -16.03 0.17 11.84
N GLU A 514 -15.34 1.07 11.14
CA GLU A 514 -15.77 2.46 11.05
C GLU A 514 -17.18 2.58 10.48
N THR A 515 -17.94 3.48 11.07
CA THR A 515 -19.32 3.79 10.74
C THR A 515 -19.42 5.24 10.26
N TRP A 516 -20.56 5.60 9.68
CA TRP A 516 -20.84 6.99 9.35
C TRP A 516 -20.79 7.90 10.60
N MET A 517 -21.14 7.42 11.79
CA MET A 517 -20.99 8.17 13.03
C MET A 517 -19.55 8.32 13.51
N SER A 518 -18.67 7.34 13.26
CA SER A 518 -17.24 7.53 13.52
C SER A 518 -16.63 8.52 12.52
N ASN A 519 -17.08 8.54 11.26
CA ASN A 519 -16.66 9.56 10.30
C ASN A 519 -17.13 10.98 10.69
N VAL A 520 -18.28 11.13 11.37
CA VAL A 520 -18.69 12.43 11.95
C VAL A 520 -17.69 12.90 13.02
N TYR A 521 -17.16 12.00 13.85
CA TYR A 521 -16.11 12.33 14.80
C TYR A 521 -14.85 12.82 14.09
N SER A 522 -14.37 12.05 13.10
CA SER A 522 -13.18 12.39 12.31
C SER A 522 -13.34 13.72 11.56
N PHE A 523 -14.54 13.99 11.02
CA PHE A 523 -14.89 15.27 10.42
C PHE A 523 -14.76 16.43 11.41
N GLY A 524 -15.17 16.25 12.67
CA GLY A 524 -14.92 17.24 13.71
C GLY A 524 -13.43 17.52 13.89
N MET A 525 -12.58 16.48 13.88
CA MET A 525 -11.13 16.61 14.04
C MET A 525 -10.52 17.42 12.89
N ILE A 526 -10.98 17.17 11.66
CA ILE A 526 -10.60 17.93 10.47
C ILE A 526 -11.03 19.41 10.57
N LEU A 527 -12.25 19.70 11.05
CA LEU A 527 -12.69 21.08 11.27
C LEU A 527 -11.74 21.81 12.23
N TRP A 528 -11.29 21.14 13.28
CA TRP A 528 -10.36 21.72 14.24
C TRP A 528 -9.03 22.06 13.60
N GLU A 529 -8.42 21.13 12.86
CA GLU A 529 -7.15 21.37 12.18
C GLU A 529 -7.24 22.53 11.19
N MET A 530 -8.35 22.65 10.44
CA MET A 530 -8.57 23.79 9.54
C MET A 530 -8.70 25.13 10.29
N VAL A 531 -9.33 25.12 11.46
CA VAL A 531 -9.57 26.33 12.27
C VAL A 531 -8.31 26.78 13.02
N THR A 532 -7.53 25.84 13.55
CA THR A 532 -6.33 26.13 14.35
C THR A 532 -5.09 26.28 13.49
N GLY A 533 -5.00 25.49 12.43
CA GLY A 533 -3.79 25.37 11.66
C GLY A 533 -2.76 24.38 12.21
N GLU A 534 -3.19 23.58 13.17
CA GLU A 534 -2.31 22.70 13.94
C GLU A 534 -2.66 21.25 13.66
N GLU A 535 -1.64 20.38 13.69
CA GLU A 535 -1.85 18.93 13.69
C GLU A 535 -2.49 18.50 15.02
N ALA A 536 -3.57 17.72 14.94
CA ALA A 536 -4.29 17.24 16.10
C ALA A 536 -3.38 16.47 17.05
N TYR A 537 -3.27 16.93 18.30
CA TYR A 537 -2.45 16.29 19.34
C TYR A 537 -0.96 16.20 18.98
N SER A 538 -0.40 17.17 18.24
CA SER A 538 1.00 17.22 17.80
C SER A 538 2.06 16.91 18.88
N SER A 539 1.74 17.16 20.16
CA SER A 539 2.61 16.86 21.32
C SER A 539 2.65 15.38 21.74
N TYR A 540 1.81 14.53 21.13
CA TYR A 540 1.67 13.11 21.43
C TYR A 540 1.99 12.29 20.18
N SER A 541 2.50 11.06 20.34
CA SER A 541 2.50 10.11 19.22
C SER A 541 1.06 9.71 18.83
N PRO A 542 0.78 9.26 17.60
CA PRO A 542 -0.57 8.87 17.19
C PRO A 542 -1.21 7.82 18.13
N VAL A 543 -0.42 6.85 18.60
CA VAL A 543 -0.86 5.83 19.57
C VAL A 543 -1.18 6.45 20.94
N GLN A 544 -0.36 7.37 21.43
CA GLN A 544 -0.62 8.07 22.70
C GLN A 544 -1.90 8.93 22.61
N ALA A 545 -2.10 9.62 21.49
CA ALA A 545 -3.31 10.39 21.23
C ALA A 545 -4.55 9.48 21.26
N ALA A 546 -4.53 8.34 20.55
CA ALA A 546 -5.63 7.38 20.55
C ALA A 546 -5.97 6.86 21.95
N VAL A 547 -4.97 6.47 22.73
CA VAL A 547 -5.17 6.04 24.12
C VAL A 547 -5.77 7.17 24.97
N GLY A 548 -5.30 8.40 24.81
CA GLY A 548 -5.86 9.57 25.50
C GLY A 548 -7.32 9.84 25.13
N ILE A 549 -7.67 9.73 23.85
CA ILE A 549 -9.04 9.91 23.35
C ILE A 549 -9.98 8.88 23.96
N ALA A 550 -9.62 7.60 23.88
CA ALA A 550 -10.48 6.50 24.29
C ALA A 550 -10.56 6.36 25.82
N ALA A 551 -9.44 6.42 26.53
CA ALA A 551 -9.39 6.15 27.96
C ALA A 551 -9.62 7.39 28.84
N CYS A 552 -9.21 8.58 28.37
CA CYS A 552 -9.25 9.81 29.16
C CYS A 552 -10.28 10.84 28.66
N GLY A 553 -10.97 10.56 27.55
CA GLY A 553 -11.87 11.52 26.92
C GLY A 553 -11.15 12.76 26.38
N LEU A 554 -9.87 12.62 26.01
CA LEU A 554 -9.06 13.73 25.50
C LEU A 554 -9.74 14.37 24.28
N ARG A 555 -9.79 15.70 24.26
CA ARG A 555 -10.29 16.52 23.15
C ARG A 555 -9.37 17.71 22.93
N PRO A 556 -9.22 18.20 21.70
CA PRO A 556 -8.34 19.33 21.44
C PRO A 556 -8.99 20.64 21.91
N GLU A 557 -8.18 21.60 22.35
CA GLU A 557 -8.68 22.89 22.82
C GLU A 557 -9.12 23.77 21.64
N ILE A 558 -10.33 24.34 21.70
CA ILE A 558 -10.84 25.22 20.63
C ILE A 558 -10.48 26.68 20.98
N PRO A 559 -9.69 27.38 20.15
CA PRO A 559 -9.28 28.78 20.39
C PRO A 559 -10.47 29.70 20.65
N LYS A 560 -10.34 30.66 21.58
CA LYS A 560 -11.46 31.53 22.03
C LYS A 560 -12.09 32.35 20.92
N ASP A 561 -11.31 32.73 19.91
CA ASP A 561 -11.69 33.49 18.73
C ASP A 561 -12.36 32.64 17.63
N CYS A 562 -12.47 31.32 17.81
CA CYS A 562 -13.23 30.45 16.91
C CYS A 562 -14.73 30.85 16.90
N PRO A 563 -15.34 31.02 15.71
CA PRO A 563 -16.77 31.30 15.59
C PRO A 563 -17.64 30.30 16.36
N GLN A 564 -18.64 30.82 17.07
CA GLN A 564 -19.45 30.00 17.99
C GLN A 564 -20.15 28.83 17.30
N PHE A 565 -20.55 28.98 16.04
CA PHE A 565 -21.19 27.90 15.29
C PHE A 565 -20.21 26.74 15.01
N LEU A 566 -18.95 27.02 14.65
CA LEU A 566 -17.92 25.99 14.45
C LEU A 566 -17.55 25.33 15.77
N ARG A 567 -17.41 26.11 16.86
CA ARG A 567 -17.19 25.57 18.21
C ARG A 567 -18.30 24.60 18.60
N SER A 568 -19.56 25.00 18.40
CA SER A 568 -20.70 24.15 18.74
C SER A 568 -20.73 22.88 17.89
N LEU A 569 -20.47 23.01 16.58
CA LEU A 569 -20.43 21.90 15.65
C LEU A 569 -19.33 20.88 16.01
N MET A 570 -18.09 21.33 16.23
CA MET A 570 -16.98 20.46 16.64
C MET A 570 -17.28 19.69 17.92
N ASN A 571 -17.81 20.36 18.96
CA ASN A 571 -18.18 19.71 20.21
C ASN A 571 -19.30 18.67 20.04
N LYS A 572 -20.27 18.91 19.15
CA LYS A 572 -21.30 17.93 18.80
C LYS A 572 -20.71 16.72 18.06
N CYS A 573 -19.81 16.95 17.11
CA CYS A 573 -19.16 15.90 16.34
C CYS A 573 -18.33 14.94 17.21
N TRP A 574 -17.65 15.45 18.24
CA TRP A 574 -16.81 14.61 19.11
C TRP A 574 -17.50 14.06 20.36
N ASN A 575 -18.84 14.00 20.37
CA ASN A 575 -19.56 13.41 21.47
C ASN A 575 -19.10 11.95 21.69
N ASN A 576 -18.88 11.58 22.95
CA ASN A 576 -18.49 10.21 23.32
C ASN A 576 -19.54 9.18 22.88
N ASN A 577 -20.83 9.53 22.94
CA ASN A 577 -21.89 8.68 22.45
C ASN A 577 -22.12 8.94 20.94
N PRO A 578 -21.86 7.95 20.06
CA PRO A 578 -22.06 8.10 18.61
C PRO A 578 -23.49 8.54 18.24
N ALA A 579 -24.51 8.07 18.95
CA ALA A 579 -25.91 8.40 18.68
C ALA A 579 -26.26 9.88 18.98
N LYS A 580 -25.43 10.58 19.75
CA LYS A 580 -25.60 12.02 20.04
C LYS A 580 -24.88 12.92 19.04
N ARG A 581 -24.13 12.35 18.09
CA ARG A 581 -23.45 13.10 17.03
C ARG A 581 -24.46 13.52 15.95
N PRO A 582 -24.26 14.68 15.30
CA PRO A 582 -25.17 15.17 14.28
C PRO A 582 -25.05 14.34 13.00
N GLN A 583 -26.16 14.19 12.29
CA GLN A 583 -26.18 13.61 10.95
C GLN A 583 -25.50 14.55 9.95
N PHE A 584 -24.91 14.03 8.86
CA PHE A 584 -24.31 14.88 7.81
C PHE A 584 -25.31 15.87 7.20
N SER A 585 -26.60 15.51 7.10
CA SER A 585 -27.66 16.43 6.67
C SER A 585 -27.85 17.63 7.62
N GLU A 586 -27.72 17.41 8.94
CA GLU A 586 -27.73 18.48 9.94
C GLU A 586 -26.47 19.35 9.81
N ILE A 587 -25.30 18.72 9.66
CA ILE A 587 -24.01 19.40 9.48
C ILE A 587 -24.07 20.34 8.27
N ILE A 588 -24.49 19.85 7.11
CA ILE A 588 -24.66 20.64 5.88
C ILE A 588 -25.61 21.80 6.12
N SER A 589 -26.76 21.54 6.75
CA SER A 589 -27.75 22.59 7.08
C SER A 589 -27.18 23.68 7.99
N ILE A 590 -26.30 23.34 8.94
CA ILE A 590 -25.63 24.30 9.83
C ILE A 590 -24.64 25.16 9.04
N LEU A 591 -23.82 24.52 8.20
CA LEU A 591 -22.78 25.19 7.41
C LEU A 591 -23.37 26.10 6.32
N GLN A 592 -24.41 25.66 5.61
CA GLN A 592 -25.09 26.45 4.57
C GLN A 592 -25.69 27.75 5.12
N ARG A 593 -26.22 27.74 6.35
CA ARG A 593 -26.72 28.96 7.02
C ARG A 593 -25.65 30.02 7.21
N GLN A 594 -24.37 29.64 7.22
CA GLN A 594 -23.24 30.57 7.34
C GLN A 594 -22.67 30.98 5.99
N ASN A 595 -22.96 30.23 4.93
CA ASN A 595 -22.53 30.51 3.55
C ASN A 595 -23.42 31.57 2.86
N ILE A 596 -24.54 31.94 3.49
CA ILE A 596 -25.42 33.04 3.06
C ILE A 596 -24.98 34.29 3.82
N ARG A 597 -23.94 34.99 3.34
CA ARG A 597 -23.68 36.41 3.64
C ARG A 597 -22.60 37.01 2.76
#